data_AF-A0A284RJJ9-F1
#
_entry.id   AF-A0A284RJJ9-F1
#
_cell.length_a   1.000
_cell.length_b   1.000
_cell.length_c   1.000
_cell.angle_alpha   90.00
_cell.angle_beta   90.00
_cell.angle_gamma   90.00
#
_symmetry.space_group_name_H-M   'P 1'
#
loop_
_entity.id
_entity.type
_entity.pdbx_description
1 polymer ?
#
loop_
_entity_poly.entity_id
_entity_poly.type
_entity_poly.pdbx_seq_one_letter_code
_entity_poly.pdbx_strand_id
1 'polypeptide(L)'
;MNKKAENIESAKGDAPEAHRASIRLELDAGVQKLRTRERWWQIWLSNQAPPPARTSLSDAPVIPLEDASLLSKLTYSWITPMMVLGYRRTLQAPDLWKLHSSQESKFLSERLDAAWERRVRRAQEWNAMLDSGKMKPGIILRAFWTVRALRYGSNYRGRILLLENRWRTITARQNPSLVWALNDVFGNMFWIGGAFKVFGDTAQLMGPLLVKAIINFAKARATARFEGSKAPDVSRGIGMAIGLFCIVILTSIASHQFFWCSMTTGVLARAALIHSIYKRSVVLTGKARTQFSNAALINHISTDVSWIDAASQWFHAGWTAPIQTMVCLTILVVQLGPSVLAGFLLFILVAPVQERLMAH
;
A
#
# COMPACT_ATOMS: atom_id res chain seq x y z
N MET A 1 28.66 -39.53 31.06
CA MET A 1 28.41 -39.86 32.48
C MET A 1 27.02 -39.35 32.85
N ASN A 2 26.27 -40.19 33.54
CA ASN A 2 24.82 -40.26 33.66
C ASN A 2 24.20 -39.16 34.55
N LYS A 3 22.92 -38.80 34.28
CA LYS A 3 21.87 -38.19 35.14
C LYS A 3 21.20 -36.97 34.48
N LYS A 4 19.88 -36.77 34.50
CA LYS A 4 18.69 -37.56 34.85
C LYS A 4 17.52 -36.64 34.43
N ALA A 5 16.64 -37.07 33.53
CA ALA A 5 15.40 -36.34 33.22
C ALA A 5 14.32 -36.83 34.19
N GLU A 6 13.78 -35.95 35.03
CA GLU A 6 12.67 -36.27 35.93
C GLU A 6 11.35 -35.81 35.29
N ASN A 7 10.54 -36.80 34.90
CA ASN A 7 9.11 -36.66 34.67
C ASN A 7 8.43 -36.43 36.02
N ILE A 8 7.56 -35.42 36.12
CA ILE A 8 6.61 -35.30 37.22
C ILE A 8 5.20 -35.34 36.63
N GLU A 9 4.57 -36.49 36.83
CA GLU A 9 3.13 -36.70 36.71
C GLU A 9 2.52 -36.46 38.10
N SER A 10 1.44 -35.69 38.20
CA SER A 10 0.63 -35.60 39.42
C SER A 10 -0.83 -35.40 39.06
N ALA A 11 -1.68 -36.15 39.73
CA ALA A 11 -3.06 -36.47 39.41
C ALA A 11 -4.10 -35.58 40.12
N LYS A 12 -5.24 -35.40 39.43
CA LYS A 12 -6.66 -35.28 39.87
C LYS A 12 -7.07 -34.45 41.09
N GLY A 13 -8.09 -33.59 40.88
CA GLY A 13 -9.05 -33.11 41.89
C GLY A 13 -10.15 -32.23 41.28
N ASP A 14 -11.42 -32.62 41.45
CA ASP A 14 -12.65 -32.08 40.84
C ASP A 14 -13.20 -30.77 41.46
N ALA A 15 -13.85 -29.92 40.65
CA ALA A 15 -15.17 -29.28 40.89
C ALA A 15 -15.57 -28.30 39.73
N PRO A 16 -16.87 -28.12 39.39
CA PRO A 16 -17.29 -27.43 38.17
C PRO A 16 -17.75 -25.98 38.45
N GLU A 17 -17.03 -24.99 37.92
CA GLU A 17 -17.52 -23.62 37.84
C GLU A 17 -17.75 -23.20 36.38
N ALA A 18 -18.97 -22.73 36.13
CA ALA A 18 -19.48 -22.30 34.84
C ALA A 18 -18.70 -21.07 34.32
N HIS A 19 -17.65 -21.31 33.55
CA HIS A 19 -16.94 -20.26 32.84
C HIS A 19 -17.29 -20.28 31.35
N ARG A 20 -17.75 -19.12 30.85
CA ARG A 20 -17.83 -18.80 29.40
C ARG A 20 -16.62 -19.43 28.70
N ALA A 21 -16.88 -20.35 27.78
CA ALA A 21 -15.86 -21.07 27.04
C ALA A 21 -14.99 -20.07 26.25
N SER A 22 -13.92 -19.57 26.87
CA SER A 22 -12.76 -19.07 26.16
C SER A 22 -12.29 -20.25 25.30
N ILE A 23 -12.35 -20.09 23.98
CA ILE A 23 -11.84 -21.08 23.04
C ILE A 23 -10.40 -21.38 23.45
N ARG A 24 -10.17 -22.51 24.12
CA ARG A 24 -8.84 -22.97 24.54
C ARG A 24 -8.21 -23.54 23.27
N LEU A 25 -7.61 -22.64 22.49
CA LEU A 25 -6.93 -23.00 21.25
C LEU A 25 -5.69 -23.82 21.66
N GLU A 26 -5.80 -25.16 21.66
CA GLU A 26 -4.65 -26.05 21.81
C GLU A 26 -3.81 -25.95 20.55
N LEU A 27 -2.82 -25.06 20.60
CA LEU A 27 -1.85 -24.89 19.53
C LEU A 27 -0.84 -26.04 19.59
N ASP A 28 -0.47 -26.55 18.42
CA ASP A 28 0.50 -27.62 18.26
C ASP A 28 1.84 -27.20 18.90
N ALA A 29 2.07 -27.68 20.12
CA ALA A 29 3.24 -27.38 20.92
C ALA A 29 4.38 -28.37 20.63
N GLY A 30 4.45 -28.87 19.39
CA GLY A 30 5.48 -29.80 18.93
C GLY A 30 6.89 -29.44 19.42
N VAL A 31 7.79 -30.44 19.47
CA VAL A 31 9.10 -30.37 20.15
C VAL A 31 9.79 -29.00 20.01
N GLN A 32 9.75 -28.20 21.08
CA GLN A 32 10.31 -26.85 21.08
C GLN A 32 11.85 -26.91 21.11
N LYS A 33 12.49 -26.64 19.97
CA LYS A 33 13.94 -26.40 19.93
C LYS A 33 14.24 -24.98 20.40
N LEU A 34 14.62 -24.84 21.66
CA LEU A 34 15.04 -23.57 22.24
C LEU A 34 16.44 -23.20 21.74
N ARG A 35 16.59 -22.03 21.12
CA ARG A 35 17.89 -21.49 20.73
C ARG A 35 18.35 -20.40 21.69
N THR A 36 19.57 -20.54 22.17
CA THR A 36 20.30 -19.54 22.98
C THR A 36 21.57 -19.11 22.25
N ARG A 37 22.17 -18.02 22.69
CA ARG A 37 23.47 -17.58 22.16
C ARG A 37 24.54 -18.64 22.44
N GLU A 38 25.19 -19.10 21.39
CA GLU A 38 26.32 -20.05 21.47
C GLU A 38 27.65 -19.36 21.20
N ARG A 39 27.63 -18.30 20.37
CA ARG A 39 28.84 -17.66 19.87
C ARG A 39 28.88 -16.16 20.19
N TRP A 40 30.09 -15.62 20.35
CA TRP A 40 30.28 -14.24 20.76
C TRP A 40 29.76 -13.22 19.72
N TRP A 41 29.74 -13.55 18.43
CA TRP A 41 29.23 -12.64 17.38
C TRP A 41 27.71 -12.59 17.26
N GLN A 42 26.97 -13.47 17.94
CA GLN A 42 25.50 -13.47 17.94
C GLN A 42 24.95 -12.39 18.90
N ILE A 43 25.39 -11.15 18.73
CA ILE A 43 25.06 -10.02 19.63
C ILE A 43 23.56 -9.72 19.69
N TRP A 44 22.78 -10.14 18.68
CA TRP A 44 21.32 -10.02 18.64
C TRP A 44 20.58 -11.11 19.43
N LEU A 45 21.28 -12.10 19.97
CA LEU A 45 20.71 -13.21 20.74
C LEU A 45 21.11 -13.09 22.22
N SER A 46 20.13 -13.27 23.11
CA SER A 46 20.37 -13.33 24.56
C SER A 46 20.84 -14.72 24.99
N ASN A 47 21.59 -14.78 26.10
CA ASN A 47 22.02 -16.01 26.76
C ASN A 47 20.90 -16.65 27.61
N GLN A 48 19.94 -15.86 28.11
CA GLN A 48 18.83 -16.34 28.93
C GLN A 48 17.85 -17.18 28.11
N ALA A 49 17.04 -18.06 28.68
CA ALA A 49 16.00 -18.80 27.93
C ALA A 49 14.94 -17.83 27.34
N PRO A 50 14.31 -18.17 26.19
CA PRO A 50 13.26 -17.31 25.64
C PRO A 50 12.01 -17.36 26.56
N PRO A 51 11.24 -16.27 26.66
CA PRO A 51 10.03 -16.26 27.46
C PRO A 51 9.04 -17.30 26.93
N PRO A 52 8.26 -17.98 27.80
CA PRO A 52 7.25 -18.93 27.36
C PRO A 52 6.17 -18.26 26.50
N ALA A 53 5.42 -19.07 25.75
CA ALA A 53 4.26 -18.57 25.01
C ALA A 53 3.20 -18.04 25.99
N ARG A 54 2.51 -16.96 25.61
CA ARG A 54 1.42 -16.42 26.43
C ARG A 54 0.23 -17.38 26.41
N THR A 55 -0.56 -17.37 27.48
CA THR A 55 -1.68 -18.31 27.63
C THR A 55 -2.91 -17.91 26.80
N SER A 56 -3.09 -16.62 26.53
CA SER A 56 -4.27 -16.10 25.83
C SER A 56 -3.92 -15.00 24.83
N LEU A 57 -4.72 -14.88 23.77
CA LEU A 57 -4.61 -13.78 22.80
C LEU A 57 -4.93 -12.43 23.44
N SER A 58 -5.73 -12.40 24.51
CA SER A 58 -6.04 -11.19 25.27
C SER A 58 -4.85 -10.65 26.05
N ASP A 59 -3.80 -11.43 26.27
CA ASP A 59 -2.60 -10.96 26.98
C ASP A 59 -1.54 -10.41 26.01
N ALA A 60 -1.76 -10.50 24.70
CA ALA A 60 -0.84 -9.97 23.70
C ALA A 60 -0.66 -8.45 23.82
N PRO A 61 0.57 -7.92 23.66
CA PRO A 61 0.80 -6.48 23.76
C PRO A 61 0.32 -5.79 22.48
N VAL A 62 0.05 -4.49 22.59
CA VAL A 62 -0.20 -3.66 21.40
C VAL A 62 1.07 -3.57 20.56
N ILE A 63 0.90 -3.47 19.24
CA ILE A 63 2.00 -3.30 18.30
C ILE A 63 2.84 -2.06 18.66
N PRO A 64 4.18 -2.19 18.80
CA PRO A 64 5.04 -1.09 19.25
C PRO A 64 5.29 -0.02 18.16
N LEU A 65 4.47 0.00 17.11
CA LEU A 65 4.65 0.87 15.95
C LEU A 65 4.37 2.33 16.30
N GLU A 66 3.43 2.63 17.19
CA GLU A 66 3.10 4.03 17.55
C GLU A 66 4.22 4.66 18.38
N ASP A 67 4.69 3.93 19.40
CA ASP A 67 5.76 4.34 20.31
C ASP A 67 7.16 4.31 19.68
N ALA A 68 7.32 3.65 18.53
CA ALA A 68 8.60 3.56 17.84
C ALA A 68 9.10 4.93 17.38
N SER A 69 10.40 5.18 17.58
CA SER A 69 11.09 6.34 17.04
C SER A 69 11.03 6.37 15.51
N LEU A 70 11.22 7.55 14.91
CA LEU A 70 11.20 7.69 13.44
C LEU A 70 12.22 6.76 12.77
N LEU A 71 13.43 6.66 13.34
CA LEU A 71 14.46 5.76 12.81
C LEU A 71 13.98 4.30 12.86
N SER A 72 13.35 3.88 13.96
CA SER A 72 12.82 2.52 14.09
C SER A 72 11.68 2.24 13.11
N LYS A 73 10.85 3.24 12.79
CA LYS A 73 9.81 3.14 11.76
C LYS A 73 10.41 3.02 10.35
N LEU A 74 11.47 3.78 10.07
CA LEU A 74 12.15 3.78 8.77
C LEU A 74 12.94 2.48 8.50
N THR A 75 13.59 1.92 9.52
CA THR A 75 14.42 0.71 9.41
C THR A 75 13.69 -0.57 9.81
N TYR A 76 12.42 -0.46 10.22
CA TYR A 76 11.61 -1.56 10.74
C TYR A 76 12.20 -2.28 11.95
N SER A 77 13.10 -1.65 12.72
CA SER A 77 13.72 -2.30 13.89
C SER A 77 12.75 -2.68 15.00
N TRP A 78 11.53 -2.11 15.00
CA TRP A 78 10.48 -2.45 15.95
C TRP A 78 10.00 -3.91 15.79
N ILE A 79 10.20 -4.54 14.62
CA ILE A 79 9.85 -5.96 14.39
C ILE A 79 10.91 -6.94 14.91
N THR A 80 12.14 -6.46 15.13
CA THR A 80 13.30 -7.28 15.52
C THR A 80 13.04 -8.17 16.75
N PRO A 81 12.40 -7.70 17.83
CA PRO A 81 12.11 -8.56 18.99
C PRO A 81 11.26 -9.79 18.64
N MET A 82 10.28 -9.64 17.73
CA MET A 82 9.45 -10.75 17.27
C MET A 82 10.23 -11.74 16.41
N MET A 83 11.07 -11.22 15.49
CA MET A 83 11.91 -12.08 14.64
C MET A 83 12.92 -12.88 15.48
N VAL A 84 13.53 -12.24 16.48
CA VAL A 84 14.43 -12.92 17.42
C VAL A 84 13.67 -13.95 18.24
N LEU A 85 12.46 -13.66 18.71
CA LEU A 85 11.64 -14.64 19.44
C LEU A 85 11.33 -15.87 18.56
N GLY A 86 10.90 -15.65 17.32
CA GLY A 86 10.60 -16.72 16.37
C GLY A 86 11.81 -17.54 15.92
N TYR A 87 13.01 -16.95 15.94
CA TYR A 87 14.25 -17.69 15.75
C TYR A 87 14.54 -18.61 16.95
N ARG A 88 14.19 -18.18 18.16
CA ARG A 88 14.54 -18.85 19.41
C ARG A 88 13.57 -19.94 19.82
N ARG A 89 12.29 -19.81 19.47
CA ARG A 89 11.26 -20.83 19.61
C ARG A 89 10.17 -20.61 18.58
N THR A 90 9.40 -21.65 18.27
CA THR A 90 8.22 -21.55 17.42
C THR A 90 7.25 -20.50 17.99
N LEU A 91 6.85 -19.54 17.16
CA LEU A 91 5.86 -18.52 17.52
C LEU A 91 4.48 -19.17 17.67
N GLN A 92 3.76 -18.74 18.69
CA GLN A 92 2.39 -19.13 18.95
C GLN A 92 1.47 -17.94 18.66
N ALA A 93 0.18 -18.18 18.39
CA ALA A 93 -0.78 -17.10 18.12
C ALA A 93 -0.82 -16.01 19.22
N PRO A 94 -0.73 -16.34 20.53
CA PRO A 94 -0.65 -15.35 21.61
C PRO A 94 0.63 -14.49 21.64
N ASP A 95 1.67 -14.86 20.90
CA ASP A 95 2.90 -14.08 20.82
C ASP A 95 2.78 -12.88 19.87
N LEU A 96 1.84 -12.95 18.92
CA LEU A 96 1.59 -11.87 17.95
C LEU A 96 1.08 -10.61 18.65
N TRP A 97 1.41 -9.45 18.08
CA TRP A 97 0.89 -8.18 18.59
C TRP A 97 -0.58 -7.98 18.25
N LYS A 98 -1.28 -7.31 19.16
CA LYS A 98 -2.59 -6.74 18.87
C LYS A 98 -2.42 -5.47 18.05
N LEU A 99 -3.34 -5.26 17.12
CA LEU A 99 -3.47 -3.98 16.45
C LEU A 99 -3.87 -2.89 17.44
N HIS A 100 -3.51 -1.65 17.15
CA HIS A 100 -4.02 -0.52 17.89
C HIS A 100 -5.53 -0.35 17.61
N SER A 101 -6.28 0.17 18.58
CA SER A 101 -7.73 0.38 18.48
C SER A 101 -8.15 1.18 17.24
N SER A 102 -7.31 2.12 16.79
CA SER A 102 -7.55 2.92 15.58
C SER A 102 -7.46 2.15 14.26
N GLN A 103 -6.86 0.95 14.28
CA GLN A 103 -6.66 0.07 13.13
C GLN A 103 -7.55 -1.19 13.18
N GLU A 104 -8.37 -1.34 14.22
CA GLU A 104 -9.32 -2.44 14.32
C GLU A 104 -10.43 -2.30 13.26
N SER A 105 -10.88 -3.45 12.74
CA SER A 105 -11.87 -3.51 11.66
C SER A 105 -13.18 -2.82 12.03
N LYS A 106 -13.63 -2.94 13.29
CA LYS A 106 -14.84 -2.28 13.78
C LYS A 106 -14.73 -0.75 13.66
N PHE A 107 -13.69 -0.16 14.27
CA PHE A 107 -13.48 1.28 14.25
C PHE A 107 -13.32 1.82 12.81
N LEU A 108 -12.53 1.13 11.99
CA LEU A 108 -12.33 1.53 10.59
C LEU A 108 -13.63 1.42 9.76
N SER A 109 -14.43 0.39 9.99
CA SER A 109 -15.71 0.23 9.30
C SER A 109 -16.72 1.31 9.69
N GLU A 110 -16.75 1.74 10.95
CA GLU A 110 -17.63 2.82 11.41
C GLU A 110 -17.23 4.15 10.77
N ARG A 111 -15.93 4.42 10.65
CA ARG A 111 -15.41 5.59 9.91
C ARG A 111 -15.78 5.53 8.41
N LEU A 112 -15.68 4.34 7.80
CA LEU A 112 -16.03 4.13 6.40
C LEU A 112 -17.54 4.29 6.15
N ASP A 113 -18.38 3.68 6.99
CA ASP A 113 -19.84 3.82 6.94
C ASP A 113 -20.24 5.29 7.07
N ALA A 114 -19.66 6.03 8.03
CA ALA A 114 -19.91 7.46 8.18
C ALA A 114 -19.46 8.28 6.95
N ALA A 115 -18.30 7.94 6.35
CA ALA A 115 -17.82 8.59 5.13
C ALA A 115 -18.70 8.30 3.90
N TRP A 116 -19.24 7.08 3.83
CA TRP A 116 -20.19 6.67 2.81
C TRP A 116 -21.52 7.42 2.96
N GLU A 117 -22.11 7.46 4.17
CA GLU A 117 -23.36 8.17 4.44
C GLU A 117 -23.26 9.67 4.13
N ARG A 118 -22.13 10.31 4.47
CA ARG A 118 -21.88 11.72 4.09
C ARG A 118 -21.94 11.91 2.57
N ARG A 119 -21.43 10.97 1.77
CA ARG A 119 -21.48 11.04 0.30
C ARG A 119 -22.85 10.76 -0.26
N VAL A 120 -23.56 9.78 0.31
CA VAL A 120 -24.94 9.47 -0.08
C VAL A 120 -25.83 10.69 0.12
N ARG A 121 -25.75 11.34 1.29
CA ARG A 121 -26.51 12.57 1.56
C ARG A 121 -26.17 13.69 0.58
N ARG A 122 -24.87 13.96 0.37
CA ARG A 122 -24.42 14.99 -0.59
C ARG A 122 -24.95 14.74 -2.01
N ALA A 123 -24.90 13.50 -2.48
CA ALA A 123 -25.40 13.13 -3.80
C ALA A 123 -26.94 13.26 -3.89
N GLN A 124 -27.66 12.86 -2.85
CA GLN A 124 -29.12 12.98 -2.77
C GLN A 124 -29.56 14.45 -2.75
N GLU A 125 -28.94 15.28 -1.91
CA GLU A 125 -29.20 16.72 -1.84
C GLU A 125 -28.96 17.39 -3.20
N TRP A 126 -27.82 17.09 -3.84
CA TRP A 126 -27.50 17.58 -5.17
C TRP A 126 -28.56 17.18 -6.21
N ASN A 127 -28.95 15.89 -6.22
CA ASN A 127 -29.96 15.39 -7.15
C ASN A 127 -31.34 16.01 -6.88
N ALA A 128 -31.72 16.23 -5.62
CA ALA A 128 -32.96 16.93 -5.27
C ALA A 128 -32.94 18.41 -5.69
N MET A 129 -31.79 19.09 -5.58
CA MET A 129 -31.60 20.45 -6.09
C MET A 129 -31.68 20.51 -7.62
N LEU A 130 -31.22 19.46 -8.31
CA LEU A 130 -31.32 19.33 -9.76
C LEU A 130 -32.77 19.09 -10.21
N ASP A 131 -33.49 18.20 -9.53
CA ASP A 131 -34.88 17.85 -9.83
C ASP A 131 -35.83 19.03 -9.52
N SER A 132 -35.54 19.83 -8.48
CA SER A 132 -36.29 21.06 -8.17
C SER A 132 -35.99 22.25 -9.11
N GLY A 133 -35.13 22.07 -10.11
CA GLY A 133 -34.80 23.11 -11.08
C GLY A 133 -33.96 24.28 -10.54
N LYS A 134 -33.53 24.21 -9.27
CA LYS A 134 -32.66 25.21 -8.63
C LYS A 134 -31.28 25.25 -9.29
N MET A 135 -30.81 24.11 -9.81
CA MET A 135 -29.53 23.99 -10.50
C MET A 135 -29.68 24.27 -12.00
N LYS A 136 -28.91 25.26 -12.48
CA LYS A 136 -28.78 25.59 -13.90
C LYS A 136 -27.36 25.24 -14.39
N PRO A 137 -27.18 24.84 -15.65
CA PRO A 137 -25.86 24.59 -16.21
C PRO A 137 -25.01 25.86 -16.16
N GLY A 138 -23.75 25.72 -15.75
CA GLY A 138 -22.81 26.84 -15.66
C GLY A 138 -22.59 27.53 -17.01
N ILE A 139 -22.22 28.81 -16.97
CA ILE A 139 -22.08 29.66 -18.17
C ILE A 139 -21.08 29.07 -19.16
N ILE A 140 -19.94 28.57 -18.68
CA ILE A 140 -18.89 27.93 -19.50
C ILE A 140 -19.43 26.70 -20.23
N LEU A 141 -20.22 25.88 -19.53
CA LEU A 141 -20.79 24.67 -20.09
C LEU A 141 -21.82 24.99 -21.19
N ARG A 142 -22.64 26.02 -20.97
CA ARG A 142 -23.60 26.52 -21.98
C ARG A 142 -22.88 27.11 -23.20
N ALA A 143 -21.78 27.85 -22.99
CA ALA A 143 -20.95 28.36 -24.07
C ALA A 143 -20.35 27.22 -24.90
N PHE A 144 -19.83 26.19 -24.24
CA PHE A 144 -19.30 25.00 -24.91
C PHE A 144 -20.37 24.26 -25.73
N TRP A 145 -21.59 24.09 -25.20
CA TRP A 145 -22.70 23.49 -25.95
C TRP A 145 -23.09 24.33 -27.16
N THR A 146 -23.06 25.65 -27.02
CA THR A 146 -23.37 26.60 -28.10
C THR A 146 -22.37 26.44 -29.25
N VAL A 147 -21.07 26.47 -28.94
CA VAL A 147 -20.00 26.24 -29.94
C VAL A 147 -20.13 24.88 -30.60
N ARG A 148 -20.40 23.82 -29.81
CA ARG A 148 -20.57 22.46 -30.34
C ARG A 148 -21.80 22.34 -31.25
N ALA A 149 -22.90 23.01 -30.93
CA ALA A 149 -24.13 22.97 -31.70
C ALA A 149 -24.02 23.78 -33.02
N LEU A 150 -23.25 24.87 -33.03
CA LEU A 150 -23.00 25.71 -34.22
C LEU A 150 -22.37 24.92 -35.38
N ARG A 151 -21.59 23.88 -35.09
CA ARG A 151 -20.96 23.00 -36.10
C ARG A 151 -21.97 22.22 -36.97
N TYR A 152 -23.25 22.19 -36.59
CA TYR A 152 -24.30 21.39 -37.23
C TYR A 152 -25.40 22.22 -37.91
N GLY A 153 -25.21 23.54 -38.08
CA GLY A 153 -26.00 24.40 -38.99
C GLY A 153 -27.50 24.49 -38.67
N SER A 154 -28.32 23.64 -39.29
CA SER A 154 -29.78 23.80 -39.38
C SER A 154 -30.56 23.48 -38.09
N ASN A 155 -30.06 22.58 -37.23
CA ASN A 155 -30.76 22.11 -36.02
C ASN A 155 -30.10 22.56 -34.70
N TYR A 156 -29.60 23.79 -34.67
CA TYR A 156 -28.88 24.36 -33.52
C TYR A 156 -29.70 24.34 -32.22
N ARG A 157 -30.93 24.89 -32.22
CA ARG A 157 -31.76 24.99 -31.01
C ARG A 157 -32.15 23.62 -30.43
N GLY A 158 -32.53 22.69 -31.29
CA GLY A 158 -32.84 21.32 -30.88
C GLY A 158 -31.65 20.60 -30.25
N ARG A 159 -30.44 20.78 -30.79
CA ARG A 159 -29.21 20.20 -30.23
C ARG A 159 -28.88 20.75 -28.83
N ILE A 160 -29.08 22.05 -28.59
CA ILE A 160 -28.86 22.63 -27.25
C ILE A 160 -29.82 22.02 -26.24
N LEU A 161 -31.11 21.89 -26.59
CA LEU A 161 -32.10 21.26 -25.72
C LEU A 161 -31.76 19.78 -25.45
N LEU A 162 -31.31 19.04 -26.45
CA LEU A 162 -30.83 17.66 -26.28
C LEU A 162 -29.62 17.57 -25.36
N LEU A 163 -28.64 18.49 -25.50
CA LEU A 163 -27.46 18.54 -24.63
C LEU A 163 -27.83 18.92 -23.20
N GLU A 164 -28.75 19.86 -23.01
CA GLU A 164 -29.27 20.22 -21.70
C GLU A 164 -30.04 19.07 -21.06
N ASN A 165 -30.91 18.40 -21.81
CA ASN A 165 -31.66 17.25 -21.31
C ASN A 165 -30.73 16.08 -20.95
N ARG A 166 -29.73 15.79 -21.80
CA ARG A 166 -28.69 14.79 -21.50
C ARG A 166 -27.89 15.16 -20.26
N TRP A 167 -27.57 16.44 -20.09
CA TRP A 167 -26.89 16.91 -18.90
C TRP A 167 -27.74 16.70 -17.65
N ARG A 168 -29.01 17.11 -17.64
CA ARG A 168 -29.90 16.93 -16.47
C ARG A 168 -30.12 15.46 -16.11
N THR A 169 -30.30 14.61 -17.12
CA THR A 169 -30.63 13.19 -16.89
C THR A 169 -29.42 12.34 -16.55
N ILE A 170 -28.26 12.59 -17.17
CA ILE A 170 -27.09 11.71 -17.07
C ILE A 170 -25.92 12.40 -16.37
N THR A 171 -25.43 13.52 -16.88
CA THR A 171 -24.14 14.09 -16.46
C THR A 171 -24.21 14.87 -15.14
N ALA A 172 -25.33 15.53 -14.90
CA ALA A 172 -25.54 16.37 -13.73
C ALA A 172 -25.93 15.54 -12.51
N ARG A 173 -26.52 14.35 -12.66
CA ARG A 173 -26.86 13.50 -11.53
C ARG A 173 -25.58 13.00 -10.86
N GLN A 174 -25.48 13.16 -9.55
CA GLN A 174 -24.37 12.63 -8.77
C GLN A 174 -24.72 11.26 -8.21
N ASN A 175 -23.78 10.32 -8.30
CA ASN A 175 -23.84 9.03 -7.64
C ASN A 175 -22.80 8.99 -6.52
N PRO A 176 -23.15 8.48 -5.32
CA PRO A 176 -22.18 8.32 -4.25
C PRO A 176 -21.11 7.29 -4.67
N SER A 177 -19.86 7.57 -4.35
CA SER A 177 -18.73 6.71 -4.73
C SER A 177 -18.02 6.17 -3.51
N LEU A 178 -17.93 4.83 -3.46
CA LEU A 178 -17.26 4.11 -2.38
C LEU A 178 -15.75 4.31 -2.42
N VAL A 179 -15.17 4.42 -3.61
CA VAL A 179 -13.74 4.70 -3.81
C VAL A 179 -13.35 6.02 -3.13
N TRP A 180 -14.16 7.06 -3.31
CA TRP A 180 -13.93 8.32 -2.64
C TRP A 180 -14.18 8.24 -1.12
N ALA A 181 -15.10 7.39 -0.65
CA ALA A 181 -15.28 7.15 0.79
C ALA A 181 -14.07 6.44 1.41
N LEU A 182 -13.50 5.46 0.71
CA LEU A 182 -12.24 4.80 1.09
C LEU A 182 -11.10 5.83 1.14
N ASN A 183 -11.01 6.71 0.15
CA ASN A 183 -10.01 7.78 0.12
C ASN A 183 -10.12 8.75 1.31
N ASP A 184 -11.32 9.06 1.80
CA ASP A 184 -11.47 9.92 2.99
C ASP A 184 -10.94 9.27 4.27
N VAL A 185 -10.96 7.94 4.36
CA VAL A 185 -10.53 7.20 5.55
C VAL A 185 -9.04 6.86 5.47
N PHE A 186 -8.59 6.38 4.32
CA PHE A 186 -7.25 5.80 4.13
C PHE A 186 -6.32 6.65 3.23
N GLY A 187 -6.84 7.72 2.61
CA GLY A 187 -6.14 8.47 1.58
C GLY A 187 -4.82 9.10 2.04
N ASN A 188 -4.71 9.55 3.30
CA ASN A 188 -3.45 10.13 3.79
C ASN A 188 -2.28 9.14 3.66
N MET A 189 -2.45 7.91 4.16
CA MET A 189 -1.40 6.89 4.09
C MET A 189 -1.17 6.44 2.65
N PHE A 190 -2.25 6.31 1.87
CA PHE A 190 -2.20 5.93 0.46
C PHE A 190 -1.34 6.91 -0.37
N TRP A 191 -1.70 8.20 -0.36
CA TRP A 191 -1.02 9.21 -1.18
C TRP A 191 0.40 9.52 -0.72
N ILE A 192 0.69 9.40 0.58
CA ILE A 192 2.07 9.45 1.09
C ILE A 192 2.91 8.31 0.50
N GLY A 193 2.35 7.10 0.40
CA GLY A 193 3.00 5.98 -0.29
C GLY A 193 3.32 6.31 -1.75
N GLY A 194 2.37 6.92 -2.46
CA GLY A 194 2.58 7.42 -3.83
C GLY A 194 3.70 8.45 -3.97
N ALA A 195 3.80 9.40 -3.03
CA ALA A 195 4.89 10.36 -3.02
C ALA A 195 6.25 9.67 -2.83
N PHE A 196 6.35 8.75 -1.86
CA PHE A 196 7.57 7.95 -1.66
C PHE A 196 7.96 7.15 -2.90
N LYS A 197 7.00 6.62 -3.66
CA LYS A 197 7.29 5.91 -4.91
C LYS A 197 7.98 6.82 -5.94
N VAL A 198 7.45 8.01 -6.19
CA VAL A 198 8.04 8.98 -7.14
C VAL A 198 9.45 9.39 -6.71
N PHE A 199 9.64 9.68 -5.42
CA PHE A 199 10.96 10.05 -4.88
C PHE A 199 11.96 8.89 -4.98
N GLY A 200 11.54 7.66 -4.65
CA GLY A 200 12.37 6.46 -4.74
C GLY A 200 12.79 6.18 -6.18
N ASP A 201 11.84 6.23 -7.13
CA ASP A 201 12.11 6.00 -8.55
C ASP A 201 13.06 7.05 -9.11
N THR A 202 12.84 8.32 -8.78
CA THR A 202 13.71 9.40 -9.24
C THR A 202 15.12 9.25 -8.67
N ALA A 203 15.26 8.96 -7.37
CA ALA A 203 16.55 8.71 -6.74
C ALA A 203 17.27 7.51 -7.38
N GLN A 204 16.55 6.44 -7.71
CA GLN A 204 17.09 5.28 -8.41
C GLN A 204 17.65 5.65 -9.79
N LEU A 205 16.93 6.47 -10.55
CA LEU A 205 17.36 6.93 -11.88
C LEU A 205 18.60 7.84 -11.86
N MET A 206 18.87 8.50 -10.72
CA MET A 206 20.07 9.34 -10.56
C MET A 206 21.36 8.53 -10.29
N GLY A 207 21.25 7.28 -9.82
CA GLY A 207 22.41 6.43 -9.51
C GLY A 207 23.42 6.29 -10.67
N PRO A 208 22.98 5.87 -11.88
CA PRO A 208 23.84 5.75 -13.05
C PRO A 208 24.52 7.06 -13.47
N LEU A 209 23.85 8.21 -13.29
CA LEU A 209 24.43 9.52 -13.60
C LEU A 209 25.61 9.85 -12.69
N LEU A 210 25.49 9.54 -11.41
CA LEU A 210 26.55 9.78 -10.44
C LEU A 210 27.73 8.82 -10.65
N VAL A 211 27.45 7.57 -10.99
CA VAL A 211 28.49 6.60 -11.41
C VAL A 211 29.23 7.11 -12.65
N LYS A 212 28.51 7.61 -13.66
CA LYS A 212 29.13 8.23 -14.85
C LYS A 212 30.04 9.41 -14.47
N ALA A 213 29.60 10.26 -13.55
CA ALA A 213 30.40 11.38 -13.06
C ALA A 213 31.69 10.92 -12.34
N ILE A 214 31.61 9.86 -11.53
CA ILE A 214 32.77 9.25 -10.86
C ILE A 214 33.76 8.68 -11.89
N ILE A 215 33.27 7.97 -12.91
CA ILE A 215 34.09 7.44 -14.00
C ILE A 215 34.81 8.57 -14.75
N ASN A 216 34.08 9.65 -15.09
CA ASN A 216 34.66 10.81 -15.77
C ASN A 216 35.72 11.51 -14.92
N PHE A 217 35.49 11.62 -13.61
CA PHE A 217 36.48 12.16 -12.67
C PHE A 217 37.74 11.28 -12.60
N ALA A 218 37.58 9.96 -12.54
CA ALA A 218 38.71 9.03 -12.54
C ALA A 218 39.53 9.16 -13.83
N LYS A 219 38.87 9.25 -14.99
CA LYS A 219 39.53 9.49 -16.28
C LYS A 219 40.31 10.81 -16.29
N ALA A 220 39.71 11.90 -15.85
CA ALA A 220 40.35 13.22 -15.81
C ALA A 220 41.58 13.26 -14.90
N ARG A 221 41.58 12.54 -13.77
CA ARG A 221 42.78 12.40 -12.93
C ARG A 221 43.85 11.53 -13.58
N ALA A 222 43.46 10.46 -14.27
CA ALA A 222 44.39 9.60 -14.99
C ALA A 222 45.11 10.39 -16.10
N THR A 223 44.38 11.15 -16.93
CA THR A 223 44.96 11.98 -17.99
C THR A 223 45.88 13.06 -17.42
N ALA A 224 45.46 13.77 -16.36
CA ALA A 224 46.32 14.77 -15.72
C ALA A 224 47.63 14.18 -15.18
N ARG A 225 47.60 12.93 -14.68
CA ARG A 225 48.81 12.21 -14.25
C ARG A 225 49.73 11.87 -15.43
N PHE A 226 49.18 11.50 -16.58
CA PHE A 226 49.98 11.24 -17.79
C PHE A 226 50.57 12.53 -18.38
N GLU A 227 49.81 13.61 -18.38
CA GLU A 227 50.21 14.91 -18.95
C GLU A 227 51.07 15.76 -18.00
N GLY A 228 51.23 15.35 -16.74
CA GLY A 228 51.93 16.12 -15.70
C GLY A 228 51.21 17.41 -15.30
N SER A 229 49.93 17.55 -15.65
CA SER A 229 49.11 18.73 -15.32
C SER A 229 48.47 18.60 -13.93
N LYS A 230 47.96 19.72 -13.39
CA LYS A 230 47.34 19.73 -12.05
C LYS A 230 46.08 18.86 -12.04
N ALA A 231 46.14 17.74 -11.32
CA ALA A 231 45.01 16.84 -11.20
C ALA A 231 43.83 17.51 -10.45
N PRO A 232 42.57 17.20 -10.82
CA PRO A 232 41.40 17.67 -10.08
C PRO A 232 41.39 17.16 -8.63
N ASP A 233 40.84 17.98 -7.73
CA ASP A 233 40.86 17.73 -6.28
C ASP A 233 40.14 16.44 -5.89
N VAL A 234 40.77 15.65 -5.02
CA VAL A 234 40.26 14.35 -4.54
C VAL A 234 38.95 14.49 -3.77
N SER A 235 38.74 15.64 -3.11
CA SER A 235 37.52 15.96 -2.37
C SER A 235 36.25 15.83 -3.22
N ARG A 236 36.31 16.20 -4.51
CA ARG A 236 35.19 16.05 -5.44
C ARG A 236 34.81 14.58 -5.66
N GLY A 237 35.80 13.70 -5.77
CA GLY A 237 35.59 12.26 -5.88
C GLY A 237 34.94 11.67 -4.63
N ILE A 238 35.44 12.05 -3.45
CA ILE A 238 34.89 11.62 -2.16
C ILE A 238 33.43 12.10 -2.01
N GLY A 239 33.14 13.36 -2.35
CA GLY A 239 31.79 13.91 -2.31
C GLY A 239 30.80 13.15 -3.19
N MET A 240 31.21 12.77 -4.41
CA MET A 240 30.36 11.95 -5.29
C MET A 240 30.14 10.52 -4.76
N ALA A 241 31.16 9.91 -4.13
CA ALA A 241 31.02 8.59 -3.52
C ALA A 241 30.05 8.61 -2.31
N ILE A 242 30.16 9.62 -1.45
CA ILE A 242 29.22 9.83 -0.34
C ILE A 242 27.81 10.10 -0.88
N GLY A 243 27.69 10.94 -1.92
CA GLY A 243 26.40 11.18 -2.59
C GLY A 243 25.76 9.90 -3.12
N LEU A 244 26.57 8.98 -3.68
CA LEU A 244 26.09 7.69 -4.19
C LEU A 244 25.62 6.79 -3.05
N PHE A 245 26.32 6.77 -1.93
CA PHE A 245 25.86 6.06 -0.74
C PHE A 245 24.52 6.61 -0.23
N CYS A 246 24.40 7.93 -0.11
CA CYS A 246 23.16 8.57 0.36
C CYS A 246 21.99 8.32 -0.59
N ILE A 247 22.19 8.37 -1.90
CA ILE A 247 21.11 8.17 -2.87
C ILE A 247 20.61 6.72 -2.90
N VAL A 248 21.50 5.76 -2.68
CA VAL A 248 21.15 4.33 -2.55
C VAL A 248 20.33 4.10 -1.28
N ILE A 249 20.72 4.69 -0.15
CA ILE A 249 19.95 4.61 1.09
C ILE A 249 18.57 5.25 0.91
N LEU A 250 18.51 6.45 0.32
CA LEU A 250 17.25 7.15 0.08
C LEU A 250 16.31 6.33 -0.82
N THR A 251 16.85 5.74 -1.89
CA THR A 251 16.11 4.84 -2.79
C THR A 251 15.53 3.67 -2.01
N SER A 252 16.36 3.03 -1.18
CA SER A 252 15.92 1.90 -0.34
C SER A 252 14.80 2.30 0.62
N ILE A 253 15.01 3.35 1.42
CA ILE A 253 14.01 3.83 2.39
C ILE A 253 12.70 4.17 1.69
N ALA A 254 12.74 4.99 0.63
CA ALA A 254 11.55 5.41 -0.10
C ALA A 254 10.79 4.21 -0.69
N SER A 255 11.50 3.21 -1.23
CA SER A 255 10.88 2.02 -1.82
C SER A 255 10.16 1.17 -0.76
N HIS A 256 10.78 0.98 0.41
CA HIS A 256 10.17 0.21 1.49
C HIS A 256 9.00 0.96 2.13
N GLN A 257 9.12 2.28 2.32
CA GLN A 257 8.01 3.12 2.81
C GLN A 257 6.82 3.10 1.85
N PHE A 258 7.07 3.11 0.53
CA PHE A 258 6.02 2.93 -0.47
C PHE A 258 5.27 1.61 -0.29
N PHE A 259 5.99 0.48 -0.22
CA PHE A 259 5.35 -0.84 -0.07
C PHE A 259 4.59 -0.94 1.25
N TRP A 260 5.17 -0.45 2.34
CA TRP A 260 4.50 -0.41 3.65
C TRP A 260 3.21 0.40 3.60
N CYS A 261 3.26 1.64 3.13
CA CYS A 261 2.09 2.52 3.04
C CYS A 261 0.96 1.92 2.19
N SER A 262 1.31 1.40 1.01
CA SER A 262 0.35 0.87 0.05
C SER A 262 -0.27 -0.44 0.52
N MET A 263 0.55 -1.36 1.05
CA MET A 263 0.09 -2.66 1.55
C MET A 263 -0.75 -2.53 2.82
N THR A 264 -0.33 -1.70 3.78
CA THR A 264 -1.14 -1.46 4.99
C THR A 264 -2.48 -0.82 4.64
N THR A 265 -2.51 0.14 3.70
CA THR A 265 -3.77 0.73 3.24
C THR A 265 -4.70 -0.33 2.65
N GLY A 266 -4.19 -1.23 1.81
CA GLY A 266 -4.96 -2.34 1.23
C GLY A 266 -5.58 -3.25 2.29
N VAL A 267 -4.77 -3.75 3.22
CA VAL A 267 -5.23 -4.67 4.28
C VAL A 267 -6.24 -4.01 5.22
N LEU A 268 -6.02 -2.75 5.61
CA LEU A 268 -6.94 -2.03 6.48
C LEU A 268 -8.27 -1.69 5.77
N ALA A 269 -8.21 -1.31 4.48
CA ALA A 269 -9.41 -1.11 3.67
C ALA A 269 -10.19 -2.42 3.51
N ARG A 270 -9.50 -3.53 3.23
CA ARG A 270 -10.07 -4.88 3.16
C ARG A 270 -10.81 -5.22 4.45
N ALA A 271 -10.16 -5.07 5.61
CA ALA A 271 -10.76 -5.38 6.90
C ALA A 271 -12.01 -4.54 7.19
N ALA A 272 -11.98 -3.24 6.88
CA ALA A 272 -13.13 -2.35 7.04
C ALA A 272 -14.31 -2.71 6.12
N LEU A 273 -14.01 -3.06 4.86
CA LEU A 273 -15.01 -3.48 3.88
C LEU A 273 -15.68 -4.79 4.29
N ILE A 274 -14.90 -5.80 4.69
CA ILE A 274 -15.44 -7.09 5.17
C ILE A 274 -16.38 -6.86 6.34
N HIS A 275 -15.97 -6.05 7.33
CA HIS A 275 -16.81 -5.78 8.49
C HIS A 275 -18.10 -5.01 8.12
N SER A 276 -18.03 -4.00 7.24
CA SER A 276 -19.22 -3.27 6.78
C SER A 276 -20.18 -4.15 5.97
N ILE A 277 -19.65 -4.99 5.07
CA ILE A 277 -20.44 -5.95 4.28
C ILE A 277 -21.12 -6.95 5.21
N TYR A 278 -20.40 -7.50 6.19
CA TYR A 278 -20.95 -8.44 7.16
C TYR A 278 -22.06 -7.80 8.02
N LYS A 279 -21.82 -6.58 8.53
CA LYS A 279 -22.82 -5.82 9.30
C LYS A 279 -24.11 -5.58 8.49
N ARG A 280 -24.00 -5.33 7.19
CA ARG A 280 -25.15 -5.15 6.30
C ARG A 280 -25.82 -6.48 5.93
N SER A 281 -25.05 -7.56 5.76
CA SER A 281 -25.58 -8.86 5.36
C SER A 281 -26.53 -9.46 6.40
N VAL A 282 -26.23 -9.28 7.69
CA VAL A 282 -27.05 -9.82 8.78
C VAL A 282 -28.43 -9.15 8.89
N VAL A 283 -28.61 -7.95 8.33
CA VAL A 283 -29.87 -7.18 8.35
C VAL A 283 -30.61 -7.16 6.99
N LEU A 284 -30.18 -7.96 6.00
CA LEU A 284 -30.85 -8.01 4.69
C LEU A 284 -32.27 -8.56 4.77
N THR A 285 -33.20 -7.90 4.08
CA THR A 285 -34.60 -8.34 3.93
C THR A 285 -34.69 -9.65 3.12
N GLY A 286 -35.78 -10.40 3.27
CA GLY A 286 -36.01 -11.63 2.51
C GLY A 286 -35.92 -11.43 0.99
N LYS A 287 -36.49 -10.34 0.47
CA LYS A 287 -36.38 -9.95 -0.95
C LYS A 287 -34.95 -9.61 -1.36
N ALA A 288 -34.17 -8.95 -0.52
CA ALA A 288 -32.77 -8.65 -0.84
C ALA A 288 -31.90 -9.92 -0.84
N ARG A 289 -32.21 -10.91 0.01
CA ARG A 289 -31.49 -12.20 0.07
C ARG A 289 -31.67 -13.08 -1.16
N THR A 290 -32.74 -12.88 -1.95
CA THR A 290 -32.89 -13.58 -3.23
C THR A 290 -31.92 -13.04 -4.29
N GLN A 291 -31.53 -11.77 -4.20
CA GLN A 291 -30.52 -11.14 -5.07
C GLN A 291 -29.10 -11.32 -4.53
N PHE A 292 -28.92 -11.21 -3.21
CA PHE A 292 -27.65 -11.35 -2.51
C PHE A 292 -27.68 -12.59 -1.61
N SER A 293 -27.48 -13.76 -2.20
CA SER A 293 -27.39 -15.02 -1.46
C SER A 293 -26.15 -15.05 -0.55
N ASN A 294 -26.14 -15.92 0.47
CA ASN A 294 -24.98 -16.09 1.34
C ASN A 294 -23.71 -16.45 0.54
N ALA A 295 -23.84 -17.28 -0.49
CA ALA A 295 -22.72 -17.64 -1.37
C ALA A 295 -22.21 -16.42 -2.17
N ALA A 296 -23.11 -15.59 -2.71
CA ALA A 296 -22.73 -14.38 -3.42
C ALA A 296 -22.01 -13.38 -2.51
N LEU A 297 -22.48 -13.21 -1.27
CA LEU A 297 -21.85 -12.34 -0.27
C LEU A 297 -20.44 -12.83 0.13
N ILE A 298 -20.28 -14.12 0.34
CA ILE A 298 -18.97 -14.72 0.62
C ILE A 298 -18.04 -14.50 -0.58
N ASN A 299 -18.54 -14.67 -1.81
CA ASN A 299 -17.75 -14.41 -3.02
C ASN A 299 -17.33 -12.94 -3.13
N HIS A 300 -18.21 -11.98 -2.83
CA HIS A 300 -17.85 -10.56 -2.78
C HIS A 300 -16.72 -10.28 -1.77
N ILE A 301 -16.78 -10.92 -0.59
CA ILE A 301 -15.75 -10.78 0.46
C ILE A 301 -14.44 -11.46 0.06
N SER A 302 -14.49 -12.67 -0.49
CA SER A 302 -13.30 -13.46 -0.80
C SER A 302 -12.61 -13.02 -2.09
N THR A 303 -13.38 -12.57 -3.07
CA THR A 303 -12.88 -12.23 -4.41
C THR A 303 -12.74 -10.73 -4.53
N ASP A 304 -13.85 -9.98 -4.61
CA ASP A 304 -13.82 -8.55 -4.95
C ASP A 304 -13.06 -7.70 -3.92
N VAL A 305 -13.29 -7.94 -2.63
CA VAL A 305 -12.58 -7.19 -1.57
C VAL A 305 -11.10 -7.55 -1.53
N SER A 306 -10.71 -8.77 -1.93
CA SER A 306 -9.30 -9.14 -2.11
C SER A 306 -8.64 -8.39 -3.26
N TRP A 307 -9.38 -8.15 -4.35
CA TRP A 307 -8.88 -7.34 -5.45
C TRP A 307 -8.63 -5.90 -5.04
N ILE A 308 -9.43 -5.33 -4.13
CA ILE A 308 -9.20 -3.96 -3.61
C ILE A 308 -7.89 -3.87 -2.81
N ASP A 309 -7.59 -4.90 -2.02
CA ASP A 309 -6.32 -5.03 -1.29
C ASP A 309 -5.14 -5.06 -2.27
N ALA A 310 -5.17 -6.00 -3.23
CA ALA A 310 -4.15 -6.13 -4.26
C ALA A 310 -4.00 -4.86 -5.14
N ALA A 311 -5.13 -4.23 -5.49
CA ALA A 311 -5.12 -2.99 -6.25
C ALA A 311 -4.46 -1.85 -5.47
N SER A 312 -4.68 -1.76 -4.15
CA SER A 312 -4.06 -0.72 -3.32
C SER A 312 -2.53 -0.82 -3.33
N GLN A 313 -1.98 -2.03 -3.39
CA GLN A 313 -0.54 -2.26 -3.48
C GLN A 313 0.06 -1.75 -4.80
N TRP A 314 -0.62 -1.97 -5.93
CA TRP A 314 -0.07 -1.69 -7.27
C TRP A 314 -0.60 -0.41 -7.92
N PHE A 315 -1.63 0.22 -7.37
CA PHE A 315 -2.27 1.41 -7.94
C PHE A 315 -1.27 2.51 -8.30
N HIS A 316 -0.32 2.79 -7.40
CA HIS A 316 0.66 3.84 -7.64
C HIS A 316 1.56 3.56 -8.85
N ALA A 317 1.86 2.28 -9.13
CA ALA A 317 2.64 1.92 -10.31
C ALA A 317 1.95 2.37 -11.61
N GLY A 318 0.62 2.41 -11.66
CA GLY A 318 -0.13 2.79 -12.84
C GLY A 318 0.13 4.23 -13.30
N TRP A 319 0.26 5.18 -12.37
CA TRP A 319 0.52 6.59 -12.70
C TRP A 319 1.98 7.01 -12.52
N THR A 320 2.77 6.33 -11.68
CA THR A 320 4.20 6.63 -11.54
C THR A 320 5.01 6.04 -12.68
N ALA A 321 4.59 4.93 -13.30
CA ALA A 321 5.34 4.32 -14.40
C ALA A 321 5.51 5.27 -15.61
N PRO A 322 4.49 5.99 -16.11
CA PRO A 322 4.68 6.99 -17.16
C PRO A 322 5.67 8.08 -16.77
N ILE A 323 5.62 8.58 -15.53
CA ILE A 323 6.55 9.60 -15.03
C ILE A 323 7.98 9.05 -15.03
N GLN A 324 8.18 7.85 -14.49
CA GLN A 324 9.46 7.17 -14.45
C GLN A 324 10.02 6.93 -15.86
N THR A 325 9.18 6.45 -16.79
CA THR A 325 9.56 6.24 -18.20
C THR A 325 9.97 7.55 -18.86
N MET A 326 9.22 8.64 -18.66
CA MET A 326 9.57 9.95 -19.21
C MET A 326 10.93 10.44 -18.69
N VAL A 327 11.14 10.41 -17.38
CA VAL A 327 12.42 10.84 -16.77
C VAL A 327 13.58 9.98 -17.27
N CYS A 328 13.41 8.65 -17.31
CA CYS A 328 14.42 7.73 -17.81
C CYS A 328 14.77 8.02 -19.29
N LEU A 329 13.76 8.19 -20.14
CA LEU A 329 13.95 8.49 -21.56
C LEU A 329 14.66 9.83 -21.76
N THR A 330 14.29 10.88 -21.01
CA THR A 330 14.98 12.17 -21.05
C THR A 330 16.45 12.03 -20.67
N ILE A 331 16.76 11.30 -19.59
CA ILE A 331 18.14 11.04 -19.16
C ILE A 331 18.92 10.32 -20.28
N LEU A 332 18.35 9.27 -20.87
CA LEU A 332 19.03 8.50 -21.91
C LEU A 332 19.28 9.32 -23.17
N VAL A 333 18.29 10.10 -23.62
CA VAL A 333 18.44 10.97 -24.81
C VAL A 333 19.51 12.03 -24.59
N VAL A 334 19.60 12.62 -23.39
CA VAL A 334 20.66 13.59 -23.06
C VAL A 334 22.04 12.93 -23.04
N GLN A 335 22.14 11.66 -22.62
CA GLN A 335 23.44 10.99 -22.45
C GLN A 335 23.97 10.27 -23.69
N LEU A 336 23.08 9.77 -24.55
CA LEU A 336 23.41 8.92 -25.71
C LEU A 336 22.93 9.52 -27.05
N GLY A 337 22.15 10.60 -27.02
CA GLY A 337 21.59 11.24 -28.20
C GLY A 337 20.30 10.57 -28.72
N PRO A 338 19.85 10.95 -29.93
CA PRO A 338 18.58 10.50 -30.50
C PRO A 338 18.51 8.99 -30.81
N SER A 339 19.64 8.29 -30.84
CA SER A 339 19.73 6.84 -31.13
C SER A 339 18.88 5.98 -30.18
N VAL A 340 18.67 6.45 -28.93
CA VAL A 340 17.84 5.80 -27.92
C VAL A 340 16.38 5.64 -28.37
N LEU A 341 15.88 6.56 -29.20
CA LEU A 341 14.49 6.54 -29.65
C LEU A 341 14.16 5.28 -30.48
N ALA A 342 15.14 4.72 -31.20
CA ALA A 342 14.95 3.48 -31.95
C ALA A 342 14.73 2.29 -31.00
N GLY A 343 15.47 2.21 -29.88
CA GLY A 343 15.28 1.19 -28.86
C GLY A 343 13.96 1.35 -28.11
N PHE A 344 13.55 2.59 -27.80
CA PHE A 344 12.26 2.87 -27.18
C PHE A 344 11.08 2.52 -28.10
N LEU A 345 11.21 2.76 -29.40
CA LEU A 345 10.21 2.36 -30.40
C LEU A 345 10.02 0.84 -30.41
N LEU A 346 11.10 0.06 -30.36
CA LEU A 346 11.01 -1.40 -30.26
C LEU A 346 10.25 -1.84 -29.00
N PHE A 347 10.48 -1.19 -27.85
CA PHE A 347 9.76 -1.50 -26.62
C PHE A 347 8.25 -1.27 -26.76
N ILE A 348 7.83 -0.17 -27.39
CA ILE A 348 6.42 0.11 -27.68
C ILE A 348 5.80 -0.95 -28.60
N LEU A 349 6.55 -1.43 -29.59
CA LEU A 349 6.08 -2.48 -30.50
C LEU A 349 5.95 -3.85 -29.83
N VAL A 350 6.79 -4.16 -28.84
CA VAL A 350 6.76 -5.43 -28.10
C VAL A 350 5.69 -5.43 -27.00
N ALA A 351 5.38 -4.29 -26.40
CA ALA A 351 4.35 -4.17 -25.35
C ALA A 351 3.00 -4.87 -25.67
N PRO A 352 2.37 -4.68 -26.85
CA PRO A 352 1.12 -5.37 -27.18
C PRO A 352 1.27 -6.89 -27.37
N VAL A 353 2.46 -7.37 -27.73
CA VAL A 353 2.76 -8.80 -27.80
C VAL A 353 2.80 -9.40 -26.40
N GLN A 354 3.50 -8.72 -25.48
CA GLN A 354 3.54 -9.12 -24.07
C GLN A 354 2.13 -9.10 -23.44
N GLU A 355 1.32 -8.08 -23.72
CA GLU A 355 -0.06 -8.00 -23.25
C GLU A 355 -0.90 -9.19 -23.73
N ARG A 356 -0.83 -9.54 -25.02
CA ARG A 356 -1.55 -10.70 -25.58
C ARG A 356 -1.09 -12.02 -24.98
N LEU A 357 0.20 -12.19 -24.71
CA LEU A 357 0.74 -13.41 -24.09
C LEU A 357 0.28 -13.56 -22.64
N MET A 358 0.07 -12.45 -21.91
CA MET A 358 -0.42 -12.47 -20.53
C MET A 358 -1.95 -12.53 -20.43
N ALA A 359 -2.67 -12.26 -21.53
CA ALA A 359 -4.13 -12.33 -21.59
C ALA A 359 -4.66 -13.76 -21.77
N HIS A 360 -3.77 -14.72 -22.04
CA HIS A 360 -4.02 -16.16 -22.07
C HIS A 360 -3.51 -16.82 -20.79
#